data_AF-A0A257WAZ2-F1
#
_entry.id   AF-A0A257WAZ2-F1
#
_cell.length_a   1.000
_cell.length_b   1.000
_cell.length_c   1.000
_cell.angle_alpha   90.00
_cell.angle_beta   90.00
_cell.angle_gamma   90.00
#
_symmetry.space_group_name_H-M   'P 1'
#
loop_
_entity.id
_entity.type
_entity.pdbx_description
1 polymer ?
#
loop_
_entity_poly.entity_id
_entity_poly.type
_entity_poly.pdbx_seq_one_letter_code
_entity_poly.pdbx_strand_id
1 'polypeptide(L)'
;MIHSILKDRPTRLFLVLGAVFVANALIAEVIGVKIFSLEATLGWKPADWNILGNTFSFNLTAGVLLWPVVFIMTDLINEYYGMKGVRFLSYLTVALIAYAFLIFF
;
A
#
# COMPACT_ATOMS: atom_id res chain seq x y z
N MET A 1 -23.80 -17.58 13.02
CA MET A 1 -23.24 -16.21 12.90
C MET A 1 -22.32 -16.03 11.69
N ILE A 2 -21.22 -16.77 11.54
CA ILE A 2 -20.30 -16.63 10.40
C ILE A 2 -21.00 -16.83 9.04
N HIS A 3 -21.90 -17.81 8.96
CA HIS A 3 -22.72 -18.06 7.76
C HIS A 3 -23.62 -16.87 7.37
N SER A 4 -24.06 -16.03 8.32
CA SER A 4 -24.82 -14.81 8.01
C SER A 4 -23.91 -13.71 7.45
N ILE A 5 -22.70 -13.57 7.99
CA ILE A 5 -21.70 -12.58 7.57
C ILE A 5 -21.24 -12.86 6.12
N LEU A 6 -21.00 -14.13 5.78
CA LEU A 6 -20.56 -14.54 4.44
C LEU A 6 -21.69 -14.60 3.41
N LYS A 7 -22.94 -14.72 3.86
CA LYS A 7 -24.13 -14.70 3.01
C LYS A 7 -24.53 -13.27 2.64
N ASP A 8 -24.28 -12.32 3.53
CA ASP A 8 -24.55 -10.90 3.27
C ASP A 8 -23.52 -10.31 2.28
N ARG A 9 -24.02 -9.87 1.12
CA ARG A 9 -23.15 -9.43 0.00
C ARG A 9 -22.31 -8.19 0.34
N PRO A 10 -22.86 -7.12 0.98
CA PRO A 10 -22.10 -5.96 1.39
C PRO A 10 -21.01 -6.32 2.40
N THR A 11 -21.35 -7.08 3.45
CA THR A 11 -20.35 -7.46 4.47
C THR A 11 -19.21 -8.29 3.89
N ARG A 12 -19.52 -9.23 2.98
CA ARG A 12 -18.50 -10.02 2.28
C ARG A 12 -17.61 -9.16 1.39
N LEU A 13 -18.17 -8.19 0.67
CA LEU A 13 -17.39 -7.29 -0.18
C LEU A 13 -16.48 -6.40 0.67
N PHE A 14 -16.96 -5.86 1.79
CA PHE A 14 -16.14 -5.08 2.73
C PHE A 14 -14.93 -5.88 3.24
N LEU A 15 -15.14 -7.15 3.61
CA LEU A 15 -14.06 -8.03 4.07
C LEU A 15 -13.01 -8.27 2.98
N VAL A 16 -13.44 -8.53 1.75
CA VAL A 16 -12.51 -8.79 0.63
C VAL A 16 -11.71 -7.53 0.29
N LEU A 17 -12.39 -6.40 0.09
CA LEU A 17 -11.72 -5.13 -0.20
C LEU A 17 -10.79 -4.73 0.94
N GLY A 18 -11.23 -4.93 2.18
CA GLY A 18 -10.42 -4.60 3.34
C GLY A 18 -9.19 -5.49 3.49
N ALA A 19 -9.33 -6.80 3.25
CA ALA A 19 -8.19 -7.72 3.25
C ALA A 19 -7.16 -7.36 2.17
N VAL A 20 -7.62 -7.02 0.96
CA VAL A 20 -6.74 -6.60 -0.13
C VAL A 20 -6.05 -5.27 0.20
N PHE A 21 -6.77 -4.30 0.77
CA PHE A 21 -6.17 -3.03 1.23
C PHE A 21 -5.07 -3.25 2.27
N VAL A 22 -5.39 -3.98 3.35
CA VAL A 22 -4.45 -4.25 4.46
C VAL A 22 -3.21 -4.98 3.95
N ALA A 23 -3.40 -6.03 3.13
CA ALA A 23 -2.29 -6.81 2.59
C ALA A 23 -1.37 -5.96 1.71
N ASN A 24 -1.92 -5.17 0.78
CA ASN A 24 -1.11 -4.31 -0.08
C ASN A 24 -0.37 -3.23 0.71
N ALA A 25 -1.03 -2.59 1.67
CA ALA A 25 -0.40 -1.59 2.52
C ALA A 25 0.75 -2.18 3.35
N LEU A 26 0.54 -3.35 3.96
CA LEU A 26 1.59 -4.03 4.72
C LEU A 26 2.78 -4.39 3.83
N ILE A 27 2.53 -5.03 2.67
CA ILE A 27 3.59 -5.41 1.73
C ILE A 27 4.35 -4.17 1.22
N ALA A 28 3.65 -3.06 0.95
CA ALA A 28 4.27 -1.82 0.51
C ALA A 28 5.31 -1.31 1.52
N GLU A 29 5.00 -1.36 2.82
CA GLU A 29 5.93 -0.96 3.87
C GLU A 29 7.10 -1.95 4.01
N VAL A 30 6.85 -3.26 3.95
CA VAL A 30 7.92 -4.28 4.04
C VAL A 30 8.90 -4.18 2.87
N ILE A 31 8.37 -4.01 1.65
CA ILE A 31 9.17 -3.91 0.42
C ILE A 31 9.74 -2.50 0.23
N GLY A 32 9.24 -1.50 0.98
CA GLY A 32 9.67 -0.11 0.92
C GLY A 32 11.17 0.11 1.19
N VAL A 33 11.82 -0.82 1.90
CA VAL A 33 13.27 -0.77 2.14
C VAL A 33 14.08 -1.07 0.87
N LYS A 34 13.49 -1.71 -0.14
CA LYS A 34 14.14 -1.97 -1.42
C LYS A 34 14.07 -0.73 -2.30
N ILE A 35 15.23 -0.23 -2.70
CA ILE A 35 15.35 0.90 -3.61
C ILE A 35 15.65 0.37 -5.02
N PHE A 36 14.97 0.92 -6.02
CA PHE A 36 15.24 0.63 -7.44
C PHE A 36 15.37 1.94 -8.23
N SER A 37 16.22 1.93 -9.25
CA SER A 37 16.29 3.03 -10.22
C SER A 37 15.26 2.80 -11.31
N LEU A 38 14.34 3.75 -11.47
CA LEU A 38 13.31 3.69 -12.51
C LEU A 38 13.94 3.80 -13.90
N GLU A 39 15.00 4.60 -14.03
CA GLU A 39 15.76 4.81 -15.26
C GLU A 39 16.43 3.51 -15.71
N ALA A 40 17.11 2.83 -14.77
CA ALA A 40 17.75 1.54 -15.04
C ALA A 40 16.72 0.45 -15.39
N THR A 41 15.54 0.48 -14.77
CA THR A 41 14.44 -0.47 -15.04
C THR A 41 13.83 -0.27 -16.43
N LEU A 42 13.84 0.97 -16.95
CA LEU A 42 13.38 1.30 -18.30
C LEU A 42 14.48 1.15 -19.37
N GLY A 43 15.68 0.68 -18.99
CA GLY A 43 16.82 0.51 -19.89
C GLY A 43 17.53 1.80 -20.26
N TRP A 44 17.26 2.90 -19.55
CA TRP A 44 17.93 4.18 -19.73
C TRP A 44 19.14 4.26 -18.80
N LYS A 45 20.20 4.92 -19.27
CA LYS A 45 21.30 5.30 -18.37
C LYS A 45 20.73 6.24 -17.31
N PRO A 46 21.09 6.06 -16.02
CA PRO A 46 20.68 6.99 -14.97
C PRO A 46 20.93 8.42 -15.46
N ALA A 47 19.94 9.30 -15.31
CA ALA A 47 20.15 10.68 -15.69
C ALA A 47 21.19 11.23 -14.70
N ASP A 48 22.46 11.29 -15.10
CA ASP A 48 23.55 11.88 -14.32
C ASP A 48 23.37 13.40 -14.26
N TRP A 49 22.26 13.85 -13.68
CA TRP A 49 21.96 15.25 -13.45
C TRP A 49 22.93 15.75 -12.38
N ASN A 50 24.03 16.34 -12.84
CA ASN A 50 25.00 17.03 -12.02
C ASN A 50 24.41 18.35 -11.54
N ILE A 51 23.72 18.30 -10.41
CA ILE A 51 23.20 19.47 -9.70
C ILE A 51 24.11 19.69 -8.50
N LEU A 52 24.73 20.88 -8.38
CA LEU A 52 25.63 21.25 -7.28
C LEU A 52 26.84 20.29 -7.08
N GLY A 53 27.30 19.63 -8.15
CA GLY A 53 28.46 18.72 -8.12
C GLY A 53 28.17 17.31 -7.58
N ASN A 54 26.90 16.97 -7.36
CA ASN A 54 26.46 15.62 -7.01
C ASN A 54 25.63 15.01 -8.14
N THR A 55 25.82 13.72 -8.40
CA THR A 55 25.03 12.94 -9.36
C THR A 55 23.71 12.51 -8.71
N PHE A 56 22.60 13.11 -9.14
CA PHE A 56 21.27 12.69 -8.71
C PHE A 56 20.68 11.71 -9.71
N SER A 57 20.28 10.51 -9.23
CA SER A 57 19.58 9.50 -10.01
C SER A 57 18.15 9.30 -9.47
N PHE A 58 17.21 8.93 -10.34
CA PHE A 58 15.83 8.66 -9.96
C PHE A 58 15.72 7.30 -9.26
N ASN A 59 16.01 7.30 -7.96
CA ASN A 59 15.84 6.17 -7.07
C ASN A 59 14.47 6.24 -6.38
N LEU A 60 13.68 5.18 -6.50
CA LEU A 60 12.38 5.04 -5.88
C LEU A 60 12.37 3.83 -4.95
N THR A 61 11.53 3.88 -3.91
CA THR A 61 11.26 2.69 -3.09
C THR A 61 10.30 1.78 -3.83
N ALA A 62 10.58 0.48 -3.83
CA ALA A 62 9.75 -0.53 -4.48
C ALA A 62 8.32 -0.56 -3.89
N GLY A 63 8.15 -0.13 -2.63
CA GLY A 63 6.85 0.03 -2.00
C GLY A 63 5.90 0.99 -2.72
N VAL A 64 6.40 2.04 -3.39
CA VAL A 64 5.58 3.02 -4.14
C VAL A 64 4.71 2.37 -5.21
N LEU A 65 5.15 1.24 -5.78
CA LEU A 65 4.40 0.54 -6.83
C LEU A 65 3.05 -0.02 -6.36
N LEU A 66 2.90 -0.31 -5.07
CA LEU A 66 1.66 -0.87 -4.51
C LEU A 66 0.66 0.21 -4.06
N TRP A 67 1.12 1.45 -3.87
CA TRP A 67 0.28 2.56 -3.42
C TRP A 67 -0.91 2.89 -4.34
N PRO A 68 -0.81 2.84 -5.69
CA PRO A 68 -1.98 3.01 -6.57
C PRO A 68 -3.12 2.02 -6.27
N VAL A 69 -2.78 0.78 -5.94
CA VAL A 69 -3.78 -0.23 -5.55
C VAL A 69 -4.42 0.14 -4.22
N VAL A 70 -3.61 0.57 -3.25
CA VAL A 70 -4.08 1.01 -1.93
C VAL A 70 -5.04 2.20 -2.06
N PHE A 71 -4.73 3.19 -2.91
CA PHE A 71 -5.59 4.35 -3.15
C PHE A 71 -6.92 3.97 -3.81
N ILE A 72 -6.89 3.13 -4.85
CA ILE A 72 -8.12 2.66 -5.51
C ILE A 72 -9.00 1.91 -4.50
N MET A 73 -8.41 1.09 -3.64
CA MET A 73 -9.16 0.35 -2.62
C MET A 73 -9.77 1.30 -1.58
N THR A 74 -9.05 2.33 -1.11
CA THR A 74 -9.62 3.30 -0.16
C THR A 74 -10.76 4.10 -0.75
N ASP A 75 -10.64 4.54 -2.00
CA ASP A 75 -11.68 5.30 -2.68
C ASP A 75 -12.94 4.44 -2.87
N LEU A 76 -12.76 3.20 -3.31
CA LEU A 76 -13.84 2.23 -3.43
C LEU A 76 -14.53 1.99 -2.08
N ILE A 77 -13.77 1.74 -1.01
CA ILE A 77 -14.37 1.51 0.32
C ILE A 77 -15.09 2.77 0.81
N ASN A 78 -14.56 3.96 0.55
CA ASN A 78 -15.21 5.22 0.91
C ASN A 78 -16.55 5.40 0.19
N GLU A 79 -16.61 5.07 -1.09
CA GLU A 79 -17.82 5.24 -1.90
C GLU A 79 -18.93 4.26 -1.48
N TYR A 80 -18.58 3.00 -1.19
CA TYR A 80 -19.57 1.97 -0.84
C TYR A 80 -19.93 1.92 0.67
N TYR A 81 -19.02 2.28 1.57
CA TYR A 81 -19.18 2.12 3.03
C TYR A 81 -18.99 3.42 3.82
N GLY A 82 -18.66 4.52 3.13
CA GLY A 82 -18.46 5.84 3.72
C GLY A 82 -17.15 5.96 4.51
N MET A 83 -16.92 7.18 5.02
CA MET A 83 -15.72 7.53 5.78
C MET A 83 -15.51 6.68 7.04
N LYS A 84 -16.59 6.17 7.66
CA LYS A 84 -16.48 5.34 8.87
C LYS A 84 -15.80 4.01 8.57
N GLY A 85 -16.13 3.37 7.44
CA GLY A 85 -15.52 2.10 7.01
C GLY A 85 -14.03 2.28 6.73
N VAL A 86 -13.67 3.32 5.98
CA VAL A 86 -12.27 3.65 5.68
C VAL A 86 -11.49 3.94 6.95
N ARG A 87 -12.01 4.81 7.83
CA ARG A 87 -11.32 5.18 9.07
C ARG A 87 -11.03 3.96 9.95
N PHE A 88 -12.00 3.05 10.10
CA PHE A 88 -11.79 1.80 10.83
C PHE A 88 -10.66 0.97 10.21
N LEU A 89 -10.70 0.81 8.89
CA LEU A 89 -9.73 -0.02 8.17
C LEU A 89 -8.32 0.59 8.20
N SER A 90 -8.20 1.91 8.09
CA SER A 90 -6.93 2.63 8.19
C SER A 90 -6.30 2.46 9.58
N TYR A 91 -7.07 2.65 10.67
CA TYR A 91 -6.55 2.44 12.03
C TYR A 91 -6.14 0.99 12.27
N LEU A 92 -6.94 0.03 11.81
CA LEU A 92 -6.58 -1.39 11.88
C LEU A 92 -5.27 -1.67 11.14
N THR A 93 -5.12 -1.11 9.93
CA THR A 93 -3.92 -1.28 9.11
C THR A 93 -2.68 -0.68 9.77
N VAL A 94 -2.79 0.53 10.33
CA VAL A 94 -1.71 1.16 11.09
C VAL A 94 -1.29 0.30 12.28
N ALA A 95 -2.25 -0.24 13.05
CA ALA A 95 -1.95 -1.13 14.16
C ALA A 95 -1.25 -2.42 13.71
N LEU A 96 -1.68 -3.02 12.59
CA LEU A 96 -1.06 -4.22 12.03
C LEU A 96 0.35 -3.96 11.49
N ILE A 97 0.57 -2.81 10.83
CA ILE A 97 1.89 -2.38 10.39
C ILE A 97 2.80 -2.20 11.61
N ALA A 98 2.36 -1.44 12.62
CA ALA A 98 3.13 -1.23 13.84
C ALA A 98 3.49 -2.55 14.53
N TYR A 99 2.53 -3.48 14.63
CA TYR A 99 2.78 -4.83 15.14
C TYR A 99 3.81 -5.59 14.31
N ALA A 100 3.71 -5.57 12.98
CA ALA A 100 4.67 -6.24 12.11
C ALA A 100 6.10 -5.69 12.29
N PHE A 101 6.25 -4.37 12.36
CA PHE A 101 7.54 -3.72 12.62
C PHE A 101 8.10 -4.10 13.99
N LEU A 102 7.28 -4.14 15.04
CA LEU A 102 7.71 -4.59 16.37
C LEU A 102 8.21 -6.04 16.41
N ILE A 103 7.78 -6.90 15.48
CA ILE A 103 8.21 -8.30 15.39
C ILE A 103 9.43 -8.46 14.48
N PHE A 104 9.57 -7.61 13.45
CA PHE A 104 10.71 -7.66 12.54
C PHE A 104 12.02 -7.15 13.14
N PHE A 105 11.94 -6.27 14.15
CA PHE A 105 13.08 -5.66 14.84
C PHE A 105 13.23 -6.22 16.25
#